data_AF-A0A3N5H6L3-F1
#
_entry.id   AF-A0A3N5H6L3-F1
#
_cell.length_a   1.000
_cell.length_b   1.000
_cell.length_c   1.000
_cell.angle_alpha   90.00
_cell.angle_beta   90.00
_cell.angle_gamma   90.00
#
_symmetry.space_group_name_H-M   'P 1'
#
loop_
_entity.id
_entity.type
_entity.pdbx_description
1 polymer ?
#
loop_
_entity_poly.entity_id
_entity_poly.type
_entity_poly.pdbx_seq_one_letter_code
_entity_poly.pdbx_strand_id
1 'polypeptide(L)'
;MEELSLAAIAAMTARDVLRAHPGLGASGAEDLAHRLETALRTAVRQERLACVAECERRKALWTGTEERSATPPSLRTEARFRANEAAVLADALRARGTP
;
A
#
# COMPACT_ATOMS: atom_id res chain seq x y z
N MET A 1 18.94 -5.13 -6.39
CA MET A 1 18.17 -6.18 -5.70
C MET A 1 16.97 -6.43 -6.58
N GLU A 2 16.85 -7.63 -7.15
CA GLU A 2 15.73 -7.95 -8.03
C GLU A 2 14.46 -8.00 -7.16
N GLU A 3 13.49 -7.11 -7.41
CA GLU A 3 12.24 -7.11 -6.67
C GLU A 3 11.43 -8.35 -7.05
N LEU A 4 11.13 -9.20 -6.07
CA LEU A 4 10.29 -10.37 -6.29
C LEU A 4 8.86 -9.93 -6.61
N SER A 5 8.35 -10.32 -7.78
CA SER A 5 6.96 -10.08 -8.15
C SER A 5 6.00 -10.85 -7.24
N LEU A 6 4.77 -10.36 -7.08
CA LEU A 6 3.73 -11.07 -6.31
C LEU A 6 3.45 -12.46 -6.88
N ALA A 7 3.52 -12.61 -8.20
CA ALA A 7 3.39 -13.90 -8.88
C ALA A 7 4.54 -14.85 -8.49
N ALA A 8 5.77 -14.35 -8.42
CA ALA A 8 6.93 -15.15 -7.98
C ALA A 8 6.78 -15.60 -6.51
N ILE A 9 6.35 -14.70 -5.62
CA ILE A 9 6.08 -15.01 -4.21
C ILE A 9 4.98 -16.08 -4.10
N ALA A 10 3.89 -15.93 -4.84
CA ALA A 10 2.79 -16.88 -4.84
C ALA A 10 3.22 -18.26 -5.35
N ALA A 11 3.98 -18.32 -6.45
CA ALA A 11 4.50 -19.56 -7.01
C ALA A 11 5.54 -20.25 -6.09
N MET A 12 6.39 -19.48 -5.41
CA MET A 12 7.30 -20.01 -4.38
C MET A 12 6.51 -20.64 -3.24
N THR A 13 5.53 -19.90 -2.71
CA THR A 13 4.69 -20.35 -1.59
C THR A 13 3.89 -21.61 -1.95
N ALA A 14 3.28 -21.64 -3.14
CA ALA A 14 2.53 -22.81 -3.61
C ALA A 14 3.42 -24.05 -3.77
N ARG A 15 4.67 -23.88 -4.24
CA ARG A 15 5.65 -24.99 -4.31
C ARG A 15 6.03 -25.51 -2.94
N ASP A 16 6.19 -24.64 -1.94
CA ASP A 16 6.49 -25.07 -0.57
C ASP A 16 5.31 -25.81 0.06
N VAL A 17 4.07 -25.37 -0.22
CA VAL A 17 2.85 -26.13 0.18
C VAL A 17 2.80 -27.49 -0.50
N LEU A 18 3.11 -27.57 -1.81
CA LEU A 18 3.13 -28.85 -2.52
C LEU A 18 4.20 -29.80 -1.96
N ARG A 19 5.37 -29.30 -1.57
CA ARG A 19 6.42 -30.10 -0.91
C ARG A 19 5.93 -30.69 0.41
N ALA A 20 5.17 -29.92 1.19
CA ALA A 20 4.57 -30.38 2.44
C ALA A 20 3.36 -31.31 2.23
N HIS A 21 2.66 -31.14 1.10
CA HIS A 21 1.43 -31.88 0.76
C HIS A 21 1.46 -32.43 -0.68
N PRO A 22 2.23 -33.50 -0.94
CA PRO A 22 2.40 -34.05 -2.29
C PRO A 22 1.10 -34.50 -2.96
N GLY A 23 0.07 -34.83 -2.17
CA GLY A 23 -1.24 -35.28 -2.65
C GLY A 23 -2.07 -34.23 -3.40
N LEU A 24 -1.66 -32.94 -3.40
CA LEU A 24 -2.34 -31.88 -4.13
C LEU A 24 -2.09 -31.92 -5.65
N GLY A 25 -0.99 -32.55 -6.09
CA GLY A 25 -0.59 -32.60 -7.50
C GLY A 25 -0.24 -31.22 -8.10
N ALA A 26 0.21 -31.23 -9.36
CA ALA A 26 0.65 -30.00 -10.05
C ALA A 26 -0.49 -29.01 -10.29
N SER A 27 -1.67 -29.50 -10.68
CA SER A 27 -2.85 -28.65 -10.90
C SER A 27 -3.32 -27.94 -9.62
N GLY A 28 -3.23 -28.60 -8.46
CA GLY A 28 -3.53 -27.98 -7.18
C GLY A 28 -2.54 -26.88 -6.79
N ALA A 29 -1.26 -27.03 -7.18
CA ALA A 29 -0.25 -26.00 -6.94
C ALA A 29 -0.44 -24.75 -7.81
N GLU A 30 -0.87 -24.91 -9.06
CA GLU A 30 -1.18 -23.79 -9.96
C GLU A 30 -2.41 -23.00 -9.48
N ASP A 31 -3.51 -23.67 -9.11
CA ASP A 31 -4.70 -23.01 -8.55
C ASP A 31 -4.36 -22.28 -7.24
N LEU A 32 -3.57 -22.91 -6.38
CA LEU A 32 -3.10 -22.30 -5.14
C LEU A 32 -2.24 -21.05 -5.42
N ALA A 33 -1.30 -21.10 -6.36
CA ALA A 33 -0.49 -19.95 -6.73
C ALA A 33 -1.37 -18.79 -7.24
N HIS A 34 -2.36 -19.08 -8.08
CA HIS A 34 -3.27 -18.05 -8.59
C HIS A 34 -4.10 -17.40 -7.47
N ARG A 35 -4.64 -18.20 -6.53
CA ARG A 35 -5.38 -17.70 -5.36
C ARG A 35 -4.50 -16.87 -4.44
N LEU A 36 -3.27 -17.30 -4.19
CA LEU A 36 -2.29 -16.57 -3.39
C LEU A 36 -1.94 -15.23 -4.03
N GLU A 37 -1.65 -15.21 -5.34
CA GLU A 37 -1.38 -13.97 -6.06
C GLU A 37 -2.57 -13.00 -5.97
N THR A 38 -3.79 -13.51 -6.14
CA THR A 38 -5.02 -12.71 -6.03
C THR A 38 -5.20 -12.13 -4.63
N ALA A 39 -4.95 -12.93 -3.58
CA ALA A 39 -5.00 -12.49 -2.19
C ALA A 39 -3.94 -11.41 -1.91
N LEU A 40 -2.71 -11.59 -2.39
CA LEU A 40 -1.62 -10.62 -2.25
C LEU A 40 -1.94 -9.30 -2.96
N ARG A 41 -2.46 -9.36 -4.19
CA ARG A 41 -2.90 -8.16 -4.93
C ARG A 41 -3.99 -7.41 -4.16
N THR A 42 -4.95 -8.14 -3.59
CA THR A 42 -5.99 -7.56 -2.72
C THR A 42 -5.40 -6.90 -1.49
N ALA A 43 -4.49 -7.57 -0.79
CA ALA A 43 -3.83 -7.04 0.40
C ALA A 43 -3.04 -5.75 0.09
N VAL A 44 -2.25 -5.74 -0.98
CA VAL A 44 -1.51 -4.55 -1.42
C VAL A 44 -2.44 -3.40 -1.77
N ARG A 45 -3.60 -3.69 -2.40
CA ARG A 45 -4.61 -2.66 -2.66
C ARG A 45 -5.18 -2.07 -1.37
N GLN A 46 -5.51 -2.90 -0.39
CA GLN A 46 -6.04 -2.42 0.90
C GLN A 46 -5.00 -1.59 1.67
N GLU A 47 -3.74 -2.05 1.71
CA GLU A 47 -2.65 -1.31 2.35
C GLU A 47 -2.46 0.07 1.70
N ARG A 48 -2.53 0.14 0.38
CA ARG A 48 -2.46 1.41 -0.35
C ARG A 48 -3.61 2.35 0.02
N LEU A 49 -4.83 1.84 0.14
CA LEU A 49 -5.98 2.63 0.58
C LEU A 49 -5.80 3.15 2.02
N ALA A 50 -5.25 2.32 2.92
CA ALA A 50 -4.92 2.73 4.27
C ALA A 50 -3.86 3.84 4.29
N CYS A 51 -2.80 3.73 3.47
CA CYS A 51 -1.79 4.78 3.31
C CYS A 51 -2.37 6.09 2.76
N VAL A 52 -3.29 6.02 1.80
CA VAL A 52 -4.01 7.21 1.31
C VAL A 52 -4.83 7.85 2.44
N ALA A 53 -5.56 7.06 3.22
CA ALA A 53 -6.34 7.56 4.35
C ALA A 53 -5.45 8.22 5.43
N GLU A 54 -4.26 7.66 5.69
CA GLU A 54 -3.26 8.28 6.56
C GLU A 54 -2.80 9.64 6.03
N CYS A 55 -2.48 9.73 4.74
CA CYS A 55 -2.04 10.97 4.11
C CYS A 55 -3.14 12.05 4.19
N GLU A 56 -4.40 11.71 3.91
CA GLU A 56 -5.51 12.66 4.04
C GLU A 56 -5.72 13.11 5.50
N ARG A 57 -5.56 12.20 6.47
CA ARG A 57 -5.64 12.56 7.90
C ARG A 57 -4.54 13.54 8.28
N ARG A 58 -3.31 13.32 7.82
CA ARG A 58 -2.17 14.22 8.04
C ARG A 58 -2.38 15.57 7.39
N LYS A 59 -2.87 15.59 6.16
CA LYS A 59 -3.23 16.83 5.46
C LYS A 59 -4.22 17.64 6.30
N ALA A 60 -5.32 17.02 6.75
CA ALA A 60 -6.32 17.69 7.59
C ALA A 60 -5.74 18.23 8.91
N LEU A 61 -4.86 17.46 9.57
CA LEU A 61 -4.17 17.88 10.79
C LEU A 61 -3.31 19.14 10.56
N TRP A 62 -2.53 19.14 9.48
CA TRP A 62 -1.63 20.25 9.16
C TRP A 62 -2.39 21.49 8.68
N THR A 63 -3.43 21.33 7.88
CA THR A 63 -4.35 22.44 7.53
C THR A 63 -4.95 23.05 8.79
N GLY A 64 -5.44 22.23 9.73
CA GLY A 64 -5.95 22.73 11.01
C GLY A 64 -4.88 23.41 11.89
N THR A 65 -3.59 23.11 11.67
CA THR A 65 -2.47 23.79 12.37
C THR A 65 -2.15 25.14 11.74
N GLU A 66 -2.19 25.22 10.41
CA GLU A 66 -2.04 26.45 9.64
C GLU A 66 -3.14 27.47 9.96
N GLU A 67 -4.39 27.02 10.07
CA GLU A 67 -5.55 27.89 10.29
C GLU A 67 -5.62 28.49 11.70
N ARG A 68 -4.94 27.89 12.69
CA ARG A 68 -4.93 28.38 14.07
C ARG A 68 -4.17 29.70 14.17
N SER A 69 -4.87 30.77 14.54
CA SER A 69 -4.30 32.10 14.74
C SER A 69 -3.23 32.16 15.84
N ALA A 70 -3.28 31.25 16.82
CA ALA A 70 -2.28 31.13 17.88
C ALA A 70 -0.95 30.49 17.40
N THR A 71 -0.93 29.86 16.22
CA THR A 71 0.29 29.24 15.67
C THR A 71 1.22 30.34 15.11
N PRO A 72 2.51 30.37 15.49
CA PRO A 72 3.48 31.31 14.93
C PRO A 72 3.53 31.29 13.39
N PRO A 73 3.76 32.44 12.71
CA PRO A 73 3.76 32.51 11.25
C PRO A 73 4.72 31.53 10.54
N SER A 74 5.90 31.30 11.10
CA SER A 74 6.86 30.32 10.59
C SER A 74 6.31 28.89 10.64
N LEU A 75 5.65 28.52 11.74
CA LEU A 75 5.05 27.20 11.91
C LEU A 75 3.79 27.01 11.07
N ARG A 76 3.01 28.06 10.81
CA ARG A 76 1.90 28.01 9.85
C ARG A 76 2.38 27.74 8.42
N THR A 77 3.50 28.37 8.06
CA THR A 77 4.13 28.16 6.75
C THR A 77 4.61 26.71 6.58
N GLU A 78 5.29 26.16 7.61
CA GLU A 78 5.69 24.75 7.63
C GLU A 78 4.48 23.82 7.56
N ALA A 79 3.43 24.09 8.35
CA ALA A 79 2.20 23.30 8.34
C ALA A 79 1.57 23.23 6.94
N ARG A 80 1.51 24.37 6.22
CA ARG A 80 1.05 24.39 4.83
C ARG A 80 1.89 23.47 3.93
N PHE A 81 3.22 23.52 4.06
CA PHE A 81 4.09 22.65 3.26
C PHE A 81 3.87 21.17 3.57
N ARG A 82 3.69 20.81 4.85
CA ARG A 82 3.38 19.43 5.26
C ARG A 82 2.02 18.95 4.77
N ALA A 83 1.02 19.82 4.76
CA ALA A 83 -0.29 19.50 4.18
C ALA A 83 -0.18 19.22 2.68
N ASN A 84 0.60 20.02 1.95
CA ASN A 84 0.86 19.83 0.52
C ASN A 84 1.65 18.54 0.24
N GLU A 85 2.68 18.25 1.04
CA GLU A 85 3.45 17.01 0.94
C GLU A 85 2.53 15.78 1.10
N ALA A 86 1.68 15.79 2.12
CA ALA A 86 0.73 14.71 2.35
C ALA A 86 -0.27 14.55 1.19
N ALA A 87 -0.74 15.66 0.60
CA ALA A 87 -1.62 15.63 -0.57
C ALA A 87 -0.94 14.99 -1.79
N VAL A 88 0.30 15.40 -2.10
CA VAL A 88 1.07 14.84 -3.21
C VAL A 88 1.31 13.33 -3.02
N LEU A 89 1.62 12.89 -1.81
CA LEU A 89 1.80 11.48 -1.50
C LEU A 89 0.50 10.68 -1.68
N ALA A 90 -0.64 11.22 -1.22
CA ALA A 90 -1.94 10.59 -1.42
C ALA A 90 -2.25 10.41 -2.92
N ASP A 91 -2.00 11.43 -3.73
CA ASP A 91 -2.26 11.39 -5.17
C ASP A 91 -1.31 10.43 -5.90
N ALA A 92 -0.03 10.40 -5.53
CA ALA A 92 0.93 9.44 -6.05
C ALA A 92 0.53 7.99 -5.75
N LEU A 93 0.02 7.72 -4.54
CA LEU A 93 -0.49 6.40 -4.15
C LEU A 93 -1.75 6.03 -4.95
N ARG A 94 -2.68 6.97 -5.17
CA ARG A 94 -3.88 6.74 -5.99
C ARG A 94 -3.51 6.42 -7.45
N ALA A 95 -2.60 7.18 -8.05
CA ALA A 95 -2.20 7.02 -9.44
C ALA A 95 -1.53 5.67 -9.73
N ARG A 96 -0.79 5.11 -8.75
CA ARG A 96 -0.20 3.76 -8.84
C ARG A 96 -1.23 2.62 -8.78
N GLY A 97 -2.52 2.93 -8.58
CA GLY A 97 -3.63 1.98 -8.46
C GLY A 97 -4.53 1.85 -9.69
N THR A 98 -4.22 2.54 -10.78
CA THR A 98 -4.87 2.30 -12.07
C THR A 98 -4.47 0.89 -12.58
N PRO A 99 -5.44 0.04 -12.99
CA PRO A 99 -5.16 -1.31 -13.48
C PRO A 99 -4.20 -1.33 -14.67
#